data_AF-A0A3P5XKS6-F1
#
_entry.id   AF-A0A3P5XKS6-F1
#
_cell.length_a   1.000
_cell.length_b   1.000
_cell.length_c   1.000
_cell.angle_alpha   90.00
_cell.angle_beta   90.00
_cell.angle_gamma   90.00
#
_symmetry.space_group_name_H-M   'P 1'
#
loop_
_entity.id
_entity.type
_entity.pdbx_description
1 polymer ?
#
loop_
_entity_poly.entity_id
_entity_poly.type
_entity_poly.pdbx_seq_one_letter_code
_entity_poly.pdbx_strand_id
1 'polypeptide(L)'
;MSGARREEIAALMVRDIKQENGVWFFDLDDNLNRRVKTASSRRKVPIHTGLIAHGFLDYVKSIKNKGQENLFPELCPQNSKDPFGRKLYYNFSNALKIALDGNPRKLSLHSFRHYVKQQLDGQPSVTGKTRRDILGHEASDVHDSAYGEATPIEELRRAIELLSFPISMTGQRGVVQYN
;
A
#
# COMPACT_ATOMS: atom_id res chain seq x y z
N MET A 1 -6.01 -3.22 2.35
CA MET A 1 -5.46 -1.88 2.03
C MET A 1 -4.25 -1.62 2.90
N SER A 2 -3.15 -1.03 2.41
CA SER A 2 -1.89 -0.92 3.16
C SER A 2 -1.67 0.43 3.88
N GLY A 3 -2.42 1.49 3.55
CA GLY A 3 -2.21 2.82 4.14
C GLY A 3 -0.94 3.56 3.68
N ALA A 4 -0.18 2.98 2.75
CA ALA A 4 1.02 3.59 2.16
C ALA A 4 0.71 4.89 1.40
N ARG A 5 1.70 5.78 1.32
CA ARG A 5 1.59 7.04 0.58
C ARG A 5 1.61 6.75 -0.93
N ARG A 6 0.93 7.59 -1.70
CA ARG A 6 0.87 7.48 -3.17
C ARG A 6 2.26 7.35 -3.81
N GLU A 7 3.19 8.21 -3.41
CA GLU A 7 4.55 8.22 -3.96
C GLU A 7 5.31 6.94 -3.62
N GLU A 8 5.08 6.39 -2.43
CA GLU A 8 5.69 5.13 -2.01
C GLU A 8 5.19 3.99 -2.89
N ILE A 9 3.89 3.88 -3.12
CA ILE A 9 3.30 2.84 -3.99
C ILE A 9 3.78 2.97 -5.43
N ALA A 10 3.75 4.18 -6.00
CA ALA A 10 4.13 4.40 -7.39
C ALA A 10 5.63 4.11 -7.66
N ALA A 11 6.48 4.30 -6.64
CA ALA A 11 7.92 4.09 -6.72
C ALA A 11 8.37 2.68 -6.25
N LEU A 12 7.44 1.75 -6.00
CA LEU A 12 7.79 0.38 -5.61
C LEU A 12 8.60 -0.32 -6.71
N MET A 13 9.66 -1.00 -6.28
CA MET A 13 10.39 -1.95 -7.12
C MET A 13 9.93 -3.37 -6.81
N VAL A 14 10.15 -4.31 -7.74
CA VAL A 14 9.85 -5.73 -7.51
C VAL A 14 10.54 -6.26 -6.26
N ARG A 15 11.78 -5.82 -6.01
CA ARG A 15 12.58 -6.19 -4.82
C ARG A 15 12.03 -5.68 -3.49
N ASP A 16 11.10 -4.72 -3.52
CA ASP A 16 10.47 -4.16 -2.33
C ASP A 16 9.31 -5.06 -1.84
N ILE A 17 8.96 -6.11 -2.59
CA ILE A 17 7.98 -7.11 -2.16
C ILE A 17 8.74 -8.26 -1.49
N LYS A 18 8.64 -8.33 -0.16
CA LYS A 18 9.40 -9.25 0.68
C LYS A 18 8.49 -10.11 1.54
N GLN A 19 9.06 -11.18 2.08
CA GLN A 19 8.37 -12.10 2.98
C GLN A 19 9.20 -12.31 4.25
N GLU A 20 8.54 -12.27 5.40
CA GLU A 20 9.12 -12.55 6.72
C GLU A 20 8.09 -13.36 7.51
N ASN A 21 8.52 -14.49 8.08
CA ASN A 21 7.65 -15.40 8.85
C ASN A 21 6.34 -15.76 8.13
N GLY A 22 6.42 -15.98 6.81
CA GLY A 22 5.27 -16.29 5.95
C GLY A 22 4.38 -15.08 5.61
N VAL A 23 4.63 -13.89 6.16
CA VAL A 23 3.88 -12.66 5.89
C VAL A 23 4.53 -11.90 4.73
N TRP A 24 3.77 -11.68 3.66
CA TRP A 24 4.18 -10.79 2.58
C TRP A 24 3.97 -9.33 2.98
N PHE A 25 4.93 -8.47 2.67
CA PHE A 25 4.89 -7.04 2.98
C PHE A 25 5.52 -6.18 1.90
N PHE A 26 5.09 -4.93 1.84
CA PHE A 26 5.80 -3.84 1.17
C PHE A 26 6.92 -3.34 2.07
N ASP A 27 8.16 -3.40 1.58
CA ASP A 27 9.31 -2.82 2.25
C ASP A 27 9.46 -1.36 1.81
N LEU A 28 8.92 -0.45 2.63
CA LEU A 28 8.90 0.98 2.34
C LEU A 28 10.18 1.62 2.87
N ASP A 29 11.27 1.35 2.17
CA ASP A 29 12.58 1.91 2.44
C ASP A 29 13.15 2.65 1.21
N ASP A 30 14.37 3.20 1.33
CA ASP A 30 15.14 3.74 0.21
C ASP A 30 15.28 2.70 -0.90
N ASN A 31 15.02 3.13 -2.13
CA ASN A 31 15.30 2.33 -3.32
C ASN A 31 15.89 3.22 -4.43
N LEU A 32 15.94 2.75 -5.68
CA LEU A 32 16.48 3.56 -6.77
C LEU A 32 15.58 4.75 -7.15
N ASN A 33 14.29 4.64 -6.86
CA ASN A 33 13.24 5.60 -7.24
C ASN A 33 12.81 6.53 -6.09
N ARG A 34 13.10 6.14 -4.85
CA ARG A 34 12.58 6.75 -3.63
C ARG A 34 13.71 6.98 -2.62
N ARG A 35 13.68 8.17 -2.01
CA ARG A 35 14.45 8.49 -0.80
C ARG A 35 13.50 8.79 0.35
N VAL A 36 13.74 8.14 1.48
CA VAL A 36 12.95 8.23 2.70
C VAL A 36 13.62 9.24 3.65
N LYS A 37 12.88 10.29 3.99
CA LYS A 37 13.41 11.46 4.71
C LYS A 37 13.55 11.27 6.23
N THR A 38 12.75 10.37 6.82
CA THR A 38 12.67 10.19 8.28
C THR A 38 12.74 8.71 8.64
N ALA A 39 13.25 8.39 9.83
CA ALA A 39 13.30 7.01 10.32
C ALA A 39 11.90 6.38 10.38
N SER A 40 10.90 7.15 10.82
CA SER A 40 9.48 6.73 10.87
C SER A 40 8.88 6.37 9.51
N SER A 41 9.48 6.84 8.42
CA SER A 41 8.99 6.51 7.09
C SER A 41 9.54 5.17 6.58
N ARG A 42 10.66 4.67 7.13
CA ARG A 42 11.20 3.33 6.87
C ARG A 42 10.37 2.30 7.63
N ARG A 43 9.64 1.46 6.91
CA ARG A 43 8.70 0.53 7.56
C ARG A 43 8.31 -0.65 6.68
N LYS A 44 7.91 -1.73 7.34
CA LYS A 44 7.28 -2.89 6.70
C LYS A 44 5.77 -2.73 6.78
N VAL A 45 5.08 -2.90 5.65
CA VAL A 45 3.61 -2.84 5.62
C VAL A 45 3.05 -4.13 5.03
N PRO A 46 2.42 -4.99 5.84
CA PRO A 46 1.84 -6.24 5.37
C PRO A 46 0.88 -6.06 4.20
N ILE A 47 0.93 -7.01 3.28
CA ILE A 47 0.01 -7.11 2.16
C ILE A 47 -1.20 -7.87 2.64
N HIS A 48 -2.35 -7.21 2.62
CA HIS A 48 -3.63 -7.79 3.01
C HIS A 48 -3.92 -9.06 2.19
N THR A 49 -4.34 -10.15 2.84
CA THR A 49 -4.60 -11.45 2.20
C THR A 49 -5.57 -11.37 1.03
N GLY A 50 -6.65 -10.59 1.14
CA GLY A 50 -7.54 -10.27 0.01
C GLY A 50 -6.81 -9.80 -1.25
N LEU A 51 -5.83 -8.90 -1.14
CA LEU A 51 -5.06 -8.44 -2.31
C LEU A 51 -4.19 -9.57 -2.89
N ILE A 52 -3.63 -10.42 -2.04
CA ILE A 52 -2.90 -11.63 -2.46
C ILE A 52 -3.83 -12.58 -3.20
N ALA A 53 -5.03 -12.84 -2.66
CA ALA A 53 -6.03 -13.71 -3.26
C ALA A 53 -6.54 -13.20 -4.62
N HIS A 54 -6.49 -11.90 -4.87
CA HIS A 54 -6.78 -11.28 -6.17
C HIS A 54 -5.60 -11.30 -7.16
N GLY A 55 -4.55 -12.09 -6.88
CA GLY A 55 -3.46 -12.34 -7.83
C GLY A 55 -2.33 -11.29 -7.79
N PHE A 56 -2.22 -10.51 -6.72
CA PHE A 56 -1.13 -9.53 -6.62
C PHE A 56 0.26 -10.17 -6.70
N LEU A 57 0.48 -11.32 -6.04
CA LEU A 57 1.78 -12.00 -6.10
C LEU A 57 2.06 -12.59 -7.49
N ASP A 58 1.03 -13.02 -8.21
CA ASP A 58 1.16 -13.48 -9.59
C ASP A 58 1.56 -12.32 -10.51
N TYR A 59 0.97 -11.14 -10.30
CA TYR A 59 1.40 -9.92 -10.98
C TYR A 59 2.87 -9.60 -10.70
N VAL A 60 3.30 -9.57 -9.44
CA VAL A 60 4.71 -9.33 -9.05
C VAL A 60 5.64 -10.32 -9.76
N LYS A 61 5.29 -11.60 -9.77
CA LYS A 61 6.06 -12.65 -10.47
C LYS A 61 6.12 -12.39 -11.98
N SER A 62 5.00 -11.99 -12.59
CA SER A 62 4.95 -11.68 -14.03
C SER A 62 5.85 -10.50 -14.42
N ILE A 63 5.89 -9.45 -13.59
CA ILE A 63 6.75 -8.27 -13.80
C ILE A 63 8.22 -8.66 -13.66
N LYS A 64 8.55 -9.45 -12.64
CA LYS A 64 9.90 -10.01 -12.45
C LYS A 64 10.35 -10.84 -13.65
N ASN A 65 9.50 -11.73 -14.16
CA ASN A 65 9.80 -12.59 -15.31
C ASN A 65 10.00 -11.81 -16.61
N LYS A 66 9.40 -10.62 -16.73
CA LYS A 66 9.62 -9.68 -17.85
C LYS A 66 10.93 -8.88 -17.72
N GLY A 67 11.75 -9.13 -16.69
CA GLY A 67 13.00 -8.42 -16.45
C GLY A 67 12.81 -6.98 -15.99
N GLN A 68 11.61 -6.61 -15.53
CA GLN A 68 11.33 -5.26 -15.07
C GLN A 68 11.77 -5.09 -13.61
N GLU A 69 12.44 -3.98 -13.31
CA GLU A 69 12.84 -3.65 -11.94
C GLU A 69 11.74 -2.93 -11.15
N ASN A 70 11.01 -2.04 -11.83
CA ASN A 70 9.90 -1.29 -11.28
C ASN A 70 8.67 -2.18 -11.20
N LEU A 71 7.95 -2.14 -10.08
CA LEU A 71 6.76 -2.97 -9.91
C LEU A 71 5.63 -2.52 -10.84
N PHE A 72 5.52 -1.22 -11.09
CA PHE A 72 4.55 -0.61 -12.00
C PHE A 72 5.27 0.21 -13.09
N PRO A 73 5.88 -0.43 -14.11
CA PRO A 73 6.67 0.25 -15.14
C PRO A 73 5.91 1.37 -15.88
N GLU A 74 4.59 1.22 -16.03
CA GLU A 74 3.70 2.20 -16.67
C GLU A 74 3.62 3.53 -15.91
N LEU A 75 3.86 3.49 -14.59
CA LEU A 75 3.84 4.66 -13.72
C LEU A 75 5.17 5.41 -13.71
N CYS A 76 6.24 4.83 -14.26
CA CYS A 76 7.55 5.48 -14.31
C CYS A 76 7.46 6.84 -15.03
N PRO A 77 8.06 7.89 -14.45
CA PRO A 77 8.08 9.20 -15.06
C PRO A 77 8.93 9.18 -16.33
N GLN A 78 8.54 9.95 -17.35
CA GLN A 78 9.33 10.09 -18.58
C GLN A 78 10.53 11.02 -18.39
N ASN A 79 10.42 11.98 -17.47
CA ASN A 79 11.49 12.88 -17.08
C ASN A 79 11.92 12.56 -15.65
N SER A 80 13.21 12.44 -15.40
CA SER A 80 13.76 12.10 -14.07
C SER A 80 13.41 13.12 -12.97
N LYS A 81 13.02 14.35 -13.36
CA LYS A 81 12.56 15.40 -12.42
C LYS A 81 11.10 15.22 -12.00
N ASP A 82 10.32 14.40 -12.71
CA ASP A 82 8.92 14.22 -12.41
C ASP A 82 8.70 13.19 -11.29
N PRO A 83 7.74 13.43 -10.39
CA PRO A 83 7.42 12.48 -9.33
C PRO A 83 6.73 11.24 -9.91
N PHE A 84 7.09 10.06 -9.40
CA PHE A 84 6.49 8.76 -9.75
C PHE A 84 4.98 8.75 -9.53
N GLY A 85 4.50 9.43 -8.48
CA GLY A 85 3.08 9.47 -8.15
C GLY A 85 2.21 10.30 -9.10
N ARG A 86 2.78 11.04 -10.08
CA ARG A 86 2.00 11.93 -10.97
C ARG A 86 1.00 11.15 -11.82
N LYS A 87 1.47 10.13 -12.55
CA LYS A 87 0.61 9.31 -13.43
C LYS A 87 -0.44 8.56 -12.63
N LEU A 88 -0.04 7.99 -11.49
CA LEU A 88 -0.95 7.29 -10.59
C LEU A 88 -2.05 8.22 -10.09
N TYR A 89 -1.70 9.45 -9.69
CA TYR A 89 -2.69 10.44 -9.29
C TYR A 89 -3.68 10.75 -10.41
N TYR A 90 -3.18 11.06 -11.60
CA TYR A 90 -4.02 11.41 -12.75
C TYR A 90 -4.99 10.29 -13.11
N ASN A 91 -4.46 9.06 -13.30
CA ASN A 91 -5.26 7.89 -13.65
C ASN A 91 -6.32 7.60 -12.59
N PHE A 92 -5.93 7.63 -11.31
CA PHE A 92 -6.85 7.34 -10.21
C PHE A 92 -7.93 8.42 -10.04
N SER A 93 -7.55 9.70 -10.14
CA SER A 93 -8.51 10.80 -10.09
C SER A 93 -9.54 10.73 -11.21
N ASN A 94 -9.13 10.36 -12.42
CA ASN A 94 -10.06 10.16 -13.53
C ASN A 94 -10.97 8.95 -13.30
N ALA A 95 -10.41 7.82 -12.83
CA ALA A 95 -11.21 6.65 -12.49
C ALA A 95 -12.27 6.96 -11.42
N LEU A 96 -11.92 7.72 -10.36
CA LEU A 96 -12.88 8.13 -9.34
C LEU A 96 -13.96 9.06 -9.88
N LYS A 97 -13.62 10.00 -10.77
CA LYS A 97 -14.63 10.87 -11.40
C LYS A 97 -15.65 10.06 -12.20
N ILE A 98 -15.19 9.03 -12.91
CA ILE A 98 -16.07 8.15 -13.68
C ILE A 98 -16.92 7.29 -12.74
N ALA A 99 -16.30 6.66 -11.74
CA ALA A 99 -16.97 5.71 -10.86
C ALA A 99 -17.91 6.37 -9.84
N LEU A 100 -17.67 7.63 -9.47
CA LEU A 100 -18.37 8.33 -8.39
C LEU A 100 -19.06 9.61 -8.86
N ASP A 101 -19.59 9.62 -10.10
CA ASP A 101 -20.38 10.73 -10.66
C ASP A 101 -19.72 12.11 -10.45
N GLY A 102 -18.53 12.28 -11.02
CA GLY A 102 -17.73 13.50 -10.88
C GLY A 102 -16.94 13.60 -9.56
N ASN A 103 -17.03 12.62 -8.67
CA ASN A 103 -16.33 12.57 -7.38
C ASN A 103 -16.59 13.82 -6.51
N PRO A 104 -17.86 14.11 -6.13
CA PRO A 104 -18.23 15.33 -5.42
C PRO A 104 -17.58 15.45 -4.04
N ARG A 105 -17.26 14.31 -3.43
CA ARG A 105 -16.56 14.22 -2.13
C ARG A 105 -15.05 14.44 -2.23
N LYS A 106 -14.51 14.68 -3.44
CA LYS A 106 -13.08 14.91 -3.71
C LYS A 106 -12.18 13.81 -3.13
N LEU A 107 -12.63 12.55 -3.23
CA LEU A 107 -11.86 11.40 -2.78
C LEU A 107 -10.58 11.24 -3.62
N SER A 108 -9.54 10.69 -3.00
CA SER A 108 -8.25 10.44 -3.63
C SER A 108 -7.55 9.23 -3.00
N LEU A 109 -6.37 8.87 -3.51
CA LEU A 109 -5.49 7.89 -2.84
C LEU A 109 -5.14 8.29 -1.40
N HIS A 110 -5.11 9.60 -1.09
CA HIS A 110 -4.89 10.06 0.28
C HIS A 110 -6.09 9.76 1.19
N SER A 111 -7.31 9.78 0.64
CA SER A 111 -8.52 9.40 1.37
C SER A 111 -8.49 7.95 1.86
N PHE A 112 -7.86 7.04 1.09
CA PHE A 112 -7.65 5.65 1.54
C PHE A 112 -6.72 5.56 2.75
N ARG A 113 -5.66 6.37 2.80
CA ARG A 113 -4.79 6.44 3.96
C ARG A 113 -5.55 6.95 5.19
N HIS A 114 -6.37 7.99 5.04
CA HIS A 114 -7.23 8.46 6.13
C HIS A 114 -8.21 7.39 6.58
N TYR A 115 -8.80 6.65 5.64
CA TYR A 115 -9.66 5.51 5.96
C TYR A 115 -8.91 4.46 6.81
N VAL A 116 -7.72 4.02 6.39
CA VAL A 116 -6.90 3.08 7.17
C VAL A 116 -6.63 3.62 8.57
N LYS A 117 -6.24 4.89 8.69
CA LYS A 117 -6.03 5.53 10.01
C LYS A 117 -7.30 5.45 10.87
N GLN A 118 -8.43 5.92 10.34
CA GLN A 118 -9.70 5.96 11.10
C GLN A 118 -10.17 4.56 11.50
N GLN A 119 -10.04 3.57 10.61
CA GLN A 119 -10.40 2.19 10.92
C GLN A 119 -9.54 1.63 12.05
N LEU A 120 -8.21 1.78 11.97
CA LEU A 120 -7.32 1.26 13.01
C LEU A 120 -7.47 2.03 14.34
N ASP A 121 -7.71 3.34 14.30
CA ASP A 121 -7.97 4.14 15.51
C ASP A 121 -9.21 3.63 16.28
N GLY A 122 -10.18 3.07 15.56
CA GLY A 122 -11.38 2.47 16.16
C GLY A 122 -11.21 1.04 16.65
N GLN A 123 -10.02 0.42 16.53
CA GLN A 123 -9.77 -0.97 16.94
C GLN A 123 -9.06 -1.02 18.32
N PRO A 124 -9.74 -1.43 19.41
CA PRO A 124 -9.13 -1.47 20.74
C PRO A 124 -7.93 -2.42 20.85
N SER A 125 -7.88 -3.45 20.00
CA SER A 125 -6.79 -4.43 19.96
C SER A 125 -5.53 -3.95 19.23
N VAL A 126 -5.56 -2.78 18.59
CA VAL A 126 -4.42 -2.25 17.82
C VAL A 126 -3.74 -1.14 18.61
N THR A 127 -2.51 -1.39 19.04
CA THR A 127 -1.74 -0.44 19.85
C THR A 127 -1.45 0.85 19.08
N GLY A 128 -1.20 1.95 19.81
CA GLY A 128 -0.76 3.21 19.21
C GLY A 128 0.53 3.06 18.39
N LYS A 129 1.47 2.24 18.89
CA LYS A 129 2.72 1.92 18.20
C LYS A 129 2.47 1.20 16.87
N THR A 130 1.65 0.15 16.85
CA THR A 130 1.31 -0.61 15.63
C THR A 130 0.66 0.29 14.57
N ARG A 131 -0.24 1.19 14.98
CA ARG A 131 -0.81 2.21 14.07
C ARG A 131 0.25 3.14 13.48
N ARG A 132 1.16 3.64 14.31
CA ARG A 132 2.26 4.51 13.87
C ARG A 132 3.20 3.77 12.93
N ASP A 133 3.55 2.52 13.22
CA ASP A 133 4.45 1.70 12.40
C ASP A 133 3.83 1.34 11.04
N ILE A 134 2.51 1.13 10.95
CA ILE A 134 1.81 0.93 9.66
C ILE A 134 1.79 2.23 8.84
N LEU A 135 1.38 3.33 9.49
CA LEU A 135 1.18 4.61 8.79
C LEU A 135 2.52 5.31 8.53
N GLY A 136 3.57 5.06 9.31
CA GLY A 136 4.81 5.83 9.27
C GLY A 136 4.63 7.24 9.83
N HIS A 137 4.04 7.34 11.03
CA HIS A 137 3.93 8.59 11.80
C HIS A 137 5.01 8.63 12.87
N GLU A 138 5.57 9.81 13.11
CA GLU A 138 6.52 10.02 14.20
C GLU A 138 5.83 9.88 15.56
N ALA A 139 6.58 9.40 16.54
CA ALA A 139 6.16 9.49 17.93
C ALA A 139 6.03 10.97 18.31
N SER A 140 4.92 11.33 18.94
CA SER A 140 4.69 12.68 19.47
C SER A 140 5.47 12.96 20.76
N ASP A 141 6.06 11.93 21.38
CA ASP A 141 6.70 12.01 22.68
C ASP A 141 8.14 11.47 22.66
N VAL A 142 9.06 12.16 23.33
CA VAL A 142 10.50 11.82 23.32
C VAL A 142 10.75 10.45 23.98
N HIS A 143 9.92 10.08 24.97
CA HIS A 143 9.96 8.76 25.60
C HIS A 143 9.48 7.61 24.70
N ASP A 144 8.65 7.91 23.69
CA ASP A 144 8.18 6.95 22.66
C ASP A 144 9.14 6.91 21.45
N SER A 145 10.06 7.89 21.34
CA SER A 145 10.95 8.10 20.20
C SER A 145 12.28 7.35 20.28
N ALA A 146 12.59 6.79 21.45
CA ALA A 146 13.81 6.04 21.70
C ALA A 146 13.54 4.53 21.62
N TYR A 147 14.01 3.88 20.56
CA TYR A 147 14.42 2.47 20.61
C TYR A 147 13.39 1.43 21.05
N GLY A 148 12.10 1.60 20.74
CA GLY A 148 11.19 0.46 20.74
C GLY A 148 11.57 -0.49 19.60
N GLU A 149 11.74 -1.79 19.87
CA GLU A 149 11.87 -2.79 18.81
C GLU A 149 10.77 -2.61 17.77
N ALA A 150 11.09 -2.81 16.48
CA ALA A 150 10.09 -2.73 15.42
C ALA A 150 8.91 -3.65 15.75
N THR A 151 7.68 -3.19 15.52
CA THR A 151 6.50 -4.04 15.79
C THR A 151 6.62 -5.33 14.97
N PRO A 152 6.44 -6.52 15.59
CA PRO A 152 6.53 -7.79 14.88
C PRO A 152 5.60 -7.85 13.67
N ILE A 153 6.06 -8.46 12.58
CA ILE A 153 5.34 -8.47 11.30
C ILE A 153 3.95 -9.12 11.41
N GLU A 154 3.79 -10.07 12.33
CA GLU A 154 2.55 -10.76 12.63
C GLU A 154 1.53 -9.84 13.31
N GLU A 155 1.98 -8.92 14.18
CA GLU A 155 1.11 -7.92 14.79
C GLU A 155 0.67 -6.89 13.76
N LEU A 156 1.58 -6.41 12.91
CA LEU A 156 1.24 -5.55 11.79
C LEU A 156 0.24 -6.24 10.86
N ARG A 157 0.42 -7.54 10.60
CA ARG A 157 -0.48 -8.33 9.75
C ARG A 157 -1.86 -8.38 10.39
N ARG A 158 -1.96 -8.75 11.67
CA ARG A 158 -3.25 -8.80 12.39
C ARG A 158 -4.00 -7.49 12.27
N ALA A 159 -3.31 -6.35 12.44
CA ALA A 159 -3.93 -5.04 12.29
C ALA A 159 -4.39 -4.76 10.85
N ILE A 160 -3.58 -5.10 9.83
CA ILE A 160 -3.95 -4.92 8.42
C ILE A 160 -5.17 -5.79 8.05
N GLU A 161 -5.27 -7.02 8.54
CA GLU A 161 -6.39 -7.93 8.25
C GLU A 161 -7.71 -7.51 8.89
N LEU A 162 -7.71 -6.59 9.87
CA LEU A 162 -8.94 -6.00 10.41
C LEU A 162 -9.59 -5.00 9.43
N LEU A 163 -8.84 -4.52 8.44
CA LEU A 163 -9.37 -3.59 7.45
C LEU A 163 -10.29 -4.32 6.48
N SER A 164 -11.52 -3.83 6.32
CA SER A 164 -12.43 -4.41 5.32
C SER A 164 -11.81 -4.34 3.92
N PHE A 165 -11.73 -5.47 3.23
CA PHE A 165 -11.35 -5.51 1.82
C PHE A 165 -12.62 -5.36 0.98
N PRO A 166 -12.82 -4.23 0.27
CA PRO A 166 -14.12 -3.82 -0.27
C PRO A 166 -14.54 -4.57 -1.54
N ILE A 167 -13.93 -5.71 -1.84
CA ILE A 167 -14.30 -6.56 -2.97
C ILE A 167 -14.89 -7.84 -2.39
N SER A 168 -16.22 -7.88 -2.28
CA SER A 168 -16.93 -9.13 -2.03
C SER A 168 -16.70 -10.07 -3.21
N MET A 169 -16.33 -11.32 -2.92
CA MET A 169 -16.33 -12.44 -3.87
C MET A 169 -17.77 -12.81 -4.23
N THR A 170 -18.51 -11.91 -4.89
CA THR A 170 -19.77 -12.30 -5.54
C THR A 170 -19.41 -12.85 -6.90
N GLY A 171 -19.49 -14.17 -7.04
CA GLY A 171 -19.10 -14.88 -8.24
C GLY A 171 -19.78 -14.35 -9.50
N GLN A 172 -18.97 -13.99 -10.49
CA GLN A 172 -19.34 -14.12 -11.90
C GLN A 172 -18.28 -14.95 -12.60
N ARG A 173 -18.41 -16.28 -12.49
CA ARG A 173 -18.03 -17.15 -13.60
C ARG A 173 -19.11 -16.99 -14.68
N GLY A 174 -19.03 -15.91 -15.45
CA GLY A 174 -19.80 -15.75 -16.67
C GLY A 174 -19.08 -16.49 -17.80
N VAL A 175 -19.61 -17.63 -18.17
CA VAL A 175 -19.22 -18.40 -19.36
C VAL A 175 -19.44 -17.50 -20.58
N VAL A 176 -18.37 -17.13 -21.29
CA VAL A 176 -18.49 -16.55 -22.63
C VAL A 176 -18.61 -17.73 -23.60
N GLN A 177 -19.83 -18.03 -24.01
CA GLN A 177 -20.06 -18.84 -25.20
C GLN A 177 -19.81 -17.96 -26.43
N TYR A 178 -18.95 -18.44 -27.33
CA TYR A 178 -18.84 -17.90 -28.67
C TYR A 178 -20.00 -18.46 -29.51
N ASN A 179 -20.79 -17.56 -30.10
CA ASN A 179 -21.54 -17.82 -31.33
C ASN A 179 -20.89 -17.00 -32.44
#